data_AF-A0A5M3YRZ2-F1
#
_entry.id   AF-A0A5M3YRZ2-F1
#
_cell.length_a   1.000
_cell.length_b   1.000
_cell.length_c   1.000
_cell.angle_alpha   90.00
_cell.angle_beta   90.00
_cell.angle_gamma   90.00
#
_symmetry.space_group_name_H-M   'P 1'
#
loop_
_entity.id
_entity.type
_entity.pdbx_description
1 polymer ?
#
loop_
_entity_poly.entity_id
_entity_poly.type
_entity_poly.pdbx_seq_one_letter_code
_entity_poly.pdbx_strand_id
1 'polypeptide(L)'
;MEDQLSDQDRDVIDRQLGALAWKIGQHTSRSFGTFHQVERGRGKSSWKEAFLSLVEGTLRDAEDAFVNLPYAEIRSHIHRLSPALEEITLPQLVLVDLGCPSQVILDPEDKAISGLVDFSYAVWGDVFMAQIFDEASAAVLEGYGSWSGVSRSWTTRQLLYACHRSIQTITMRYFRRKDESSENDARRRLTALLAKMADIK
;
A
#
# COMPACT_ATOMS: atom_id res chain seq x y z
N MET A 1 5.23 6.78 22.51
CA MET A 1 4.92 5.35 22.76
C MET A 1 5.76 4.45 21.87
N GLU A 2 5.96 4.80 20.58
CA GLU A 2 6.92 4.12 19.69
C GLU A 2 8.34 3.99 20.28
N ASP A 3 8.84 5.04 20.94
CA ASP A 3 10.17 5.04 21.57
C ASP A 3 10.30 4.11 22.79
N GLN A 4 9.20 3.46 23.22
CA GLN A 4 9.15 2.55 24.38
C GLN A 4 8.88 1.09 23.99
N LEU A 5 8.78 0.80 22.69
CA LEU A 5 8.62 -0.55 22.17
C LEU A 5 9.99 -1.21 22.04
N SER A 6 10.15 -2.38 22.67
CA SER A 6 11.30 -3.24 22.43
C SER A 6 11.20 -3.87 21.03
N ASP A 7 12.31 -4.40 20.51
CA ASP A 7 12.27 -5.13 19.23
C ASP A 7 11.38 -6.37 19.32
N GLN A 8 11.29 -7.00 20.51
CA GLN A 8 10.38 -8.10 20.76
C GLN A 8 8.90 -7.66 20.71
N ASP A 9 8.57 -6.48 21.26
CA ASP A 9 7.22 -5.93 21.16
C ASP A 9 6.85 -5.65 19.70
N ARG A 10 7.79 -5.13 18.91
CA ARG A 10 7.60 -4.88 17.47
C ARG A 10 7.34 -6.17 16.70
N ASP A 11 8.11 -7.22 16.95
CA ASP A 11 7.90 -8.53 16.32
C ASP A 11 6.52 -9.12 16.66
N VAL A 12 6.04 -8.92 17.89
CA VAL A 12 4.68 -9.35 18.29
C VAL A 12 3.62 -8.57 17.52
N ILE A 13 3.77 -7.25 17.43
CA ILE A 13 2.84 -6.38 16.68
C ILE A 13 2.84 -6.75 15.20
N ASP A 14 4.01 -6.93 14.59
CA ASP A 14 4.16 -7.33 13.18
C ASP A 14 3.49 -8.66 12.89
N ARG A 15 3.67 -9.66 13.76
CA ARG A 15 2.98 -10.96 13.64
C ARG A 15 1.46 -10.79 13.72
N GLN A 16 0.96 -9.94 14.62
CA GLN A 16 -0.46 -9.65 14.72
C GLN A 16 -0.99 -8.92 13.47
N LEU A 17 -0.23 -7.96 12.92
CA LEU A 17 -0.59 -7.26 11.69
C LEU A 17 -0.65 -8.20 10.49
N GLY A 18 0.33 -9.11 10.35
CA GLY A 18 0.31 -10.16 9.33
C GLY A 18 -0.94 -11.04 9.43
N ALA A 19 -1.29 -11.46 10.64
CA ALA A 19 -2.51 -12.24 10.89
C ALA A 19 -3.80 -11.45 10.59
N LEU A 20 -3.83 -10.15 10.89
CA LEU A 20 -4.95 -9.27 10.55
C LEU A 20 -5.10 -9.10 9.04
N ALA A 21 -3.99 -8.88 8.32
CA ALA A 21 -4.02 -8.80 6.85
C ALA A 21 -4.55 -10.08 6.21
N TRP A 22 -4.15 -11.25 6.74
CA TRP A 22 -4.70 -12.53 6.29
C TRP A 22 -6.21 -12.63 6.54
N LYS A 23 -6.68 -12.26 7.74
CA LYS A 23 -8.11 -12.29 8.11
C LYS A 23 -8.94 -11.35 7.23
N ILE A 24 -8.48 -10.11 7.04
CA ILE A 24 -9.15 -9.12 6.19
C ILE A 24 -9.19 -9.61 4.74
N GLY A 25 -8.07 -10.13 4.24
CA GLY A 25 -7.97 -10.67 2.88
C GLY A 25 -8.85 -11.88 2.59
N GLN A 26 -9.42 -12.54 3.61
CA GLN A 26 -10.42 -13.60 3.38
C GLN A 26 -11.71 -13.08 2.77
N HIS A 27 -12.00 -11.79 2.92
CA HIS A 27 -13.14 -11.18 2.26
C HIS A 27 -12.80 -10.94 0.79
N THR A 28 -13.66 -11.40 -0.11
CA THR A 28 -13.47 -11.29 -1.56
C THR A 28 -14.64 -10.61 -2.25
N SER A 29 -14.37 -9.97 -3.38
CA SER A 29 -15.37 -9.34 -4.26
C SER A 29 -15.39 -9.97 -5.65
N ARG A 30 -16.43 -9.68 -6.44
CA ARG A 30 -16.53 -10.05 -7.86
C ARG A 30 -15.73 -9.13 -8.79
N SER A 31 -15.33 -7.96 -8.31
CA SER A 31 -14.64 -6.95 -9.11
C SER A 31 -13.60 -6.20 -8.27
N PHE A 32 -12.58 -5.69 -8.94
CA PHE A 32 -11.51 -4.90 -8.35
C PHE A 32 -11.86 -3.40 -8.27
N GLY A 33 -11.16 -2.65 -7.42
CA GLY A 33 -11.28 -1.19 -7.34
C GLY A 33 -11.47 -0.68 -5.91
N THR A 34 -11.72 0.62 -5.74
CA THR A 34 -12.02 1.17 -4.40
C THR A 34 -13.33 0.60 -3.87
N PHE A 35 -13.49 0.62 -2.54
CA PHE A 35 -14.73 0.21 -1.90
C PHE A 35 -15.96 0.88 -2.54
N HIS A 36 -15.90 2.21 -2.72
CA HIS A 36 -16.98 3.01 -3.34
C HIS A 36 -17.26 2.68 -4.80
N GLN A 37 -16.22 2.40 -5.60
CA GLN A 37 -16.39 2.01 -6.99
C GLN A 37 -17.13 0.68 -7.10
N VAL A 38 -16.70 -0.32 -6.33
CA VAL A 38 -17.30 -1.66 -6.33
C VAL A 38 -18.74 -1.62 -5.82
N GLU A 39 -19.00 -0.91 -4.73
CA GLU A 39 -20.36 -0.75 -4.17
C GLU A 39 -21.33 -0.14 -5.20
N ARG A 40 -20.86 0.83 -6.00
CA ARG A 40 -21.66 1.47 -7.07
C ARG A 40 -21.69 0.69 -8.39
N GLY A 41 -21.20 -0.55 -8.42
CA GLY A 41 -21.15 -1.35 -9.64
C GLY A 41 -20.18 -0.82 -10.71
N ARG A 42 -19.21 0.02 -10.33
CA ARG A 42 -18.18 0.61 -11.20
C ARG A 42 -16.80 -0.04 -10.99
N GLY A 43 -16.77 -1.23 -10.40
CA GLY A 43 -15.55 -2.02 -10.26
C GLY A 43 -14.95 -2.42 -11.61
N LYS A 44 -13.72 -2.91 -11.59
CA LYS A 44 -12.95 -3.33 -12.77
C LYS A 44 -12.84 -4.85 -12.85
N SER A 45 -12.67 -5.36 -14.06
CA SER A 45 -12.52 -6.79 -14.34
C SER A 45 -11.12 -7.33 -14.04
N SER A 46 -10.10 -6.47 -13.99
CA SER A 46 -8.72 -6.85 -13.67
C SER A 46 -8.11 -5.94 -12.62
N TRP A 47 -7.18 -6.49 -11.84
CA TRP A 47 -6.43 -5.70 -10.89
C TRP A 47 -5.56 -4.63 -11.56
N LYS A 48 -4.98 -4.96 -12.72
CA LYS A 48 -4.22 -4.02 -13.55
C LYS A 48 -5.03 -2.75 -13.87
N GLU A 49 -6.25 -2.90 -14.36
CA GLU A 49 -7.12 -1.75 -14.66
C GLU A 49 -7.51 -0.95 -13.42
N ALA A 50 -7.83 -1.64 -12.32
CA ALA A 50 -8.15 -0.98 -11.06
C ALA A 50 -6.96 -0.17 -10.54
N PHE A 51 -5.78 -0.79 -10.47
CA PHE A 51 -4.56 -0.15 -9.98
C PHE A 51 -4.15 1.05 -10.84
N LEU A 52 -4.17 0.93 -12.18
CA LEU A 52 -3.91 2.06 -13.06
C LEU A 52 -4.90 3.20 -12.84
N SER A 53 -6.18 2.88 -12.59
CA SER A 53 -7.19 3.89 -12.25
C SER A 53 -6.95 4.55 -10.89
N LEU A 54 -6.43 3.82 -9.89
CA LEU A 54 -6.07 4.37 -8.58
C LEU A 54 -4.92 5.38 -8.73
N VAL A 55 -3.83 4.95 -9.35
CA VAL A 55 -2.64 5.79 -9.63
C VAL A 55 -3.04 7.06 -10.40
N GLU A 56 -3.78 6.91 -11.49
CA GLU A 56 -4.16 8.06 -12.31
C GLU A 56 -5.09 9.02 -11.56
N GLY A 57 -5.96 8.51 -10.67
CA GLY A 57 -6.74 9.35 -9.76
C GLY A 57 -5.84 10.18 -8.85
N THR A 58 -4.89 9.55 -8.18
CA THR A 58 -3.95 10.25 -7.27
C THR A 58 -3.03 11.23 -8.02
N LEU A 59 -2.60 10.92 -9.24
CA LEU A 59 -1.80 11.83 -10.06
C LEU A 59 -2.61 13.06 -10.48
N ARG A 60 -3.90 12.89 -10.83
CA ARG A 60 -4.78 14.03 -11.14
C ARG A 60 -5.02 14.91 -9.92
N ASP A 61 -5.27 14.31 -8.77
CA ASP A 61 -5.40 15.06 -7.50
C ASP A 61 -4.12 15.86 -7.20
N ALA A 62 -2.95 15.31 -7.53
CA ALA A 62 -1.66 15.99 -7.40
C ALA A 62 -1.48 17.13 -8.42
N GLU A 63 -1.89 16.92 -9.68
CA GLU A 63 -1.87 17.93 -10.74
C GLU A 63 -2.81 19.10 -10.40
N ASP A 64 -4.02 18.81 -9.95
CA ASP A 64 -5.02 19.79 -9.51
C ASP A 64 -4.54 20.59 -8.29
N ALA A 65 -3.74 19.97 -7.42
CA ALA A 65 -3.08 20.60 -6.28
C ALA A 65 -1.75 21.27 -6.63
N PHE A 66 -1.33 21.29 -7.90
CA PHE A 66 -0.05 21.85 -8.38
C PHE A 66 1.19 21.26 -7.70
N VAL A 67 1.12 20.00 -7.27
CA VAL A 67 2.27 19.30 -6.67
C VAL A 67 3.29 19.02 -7.77
N ASN A 68 4.55 19.40 -7.54
CA ASN A 68 5.62 19.09 -8.50
C ASN A 68 6.07 17.62 -8.38
N LEU A 69 5.80 16.82 -9.41
CA LEU A 69 6.19 15.41 -9.54
C LEU A 69 6.67 15.13 -10.98
N PRO A 70 7.53 14.12 -11.19
CA PRO A 70 7.93 13.70 -12.54
C PRO A 70 6.84 12.85 -13.21
N TYR A 71 5.69 13.47 -13.50
CA TYR A 71 4.46 12.80 -13.97
C TYR A 71 4.65 11.87 -15.17
N ALA A 72 5.37 12.35 -16.20
CA ALA A 72 5.60 11.57 -17.43
C ALA A 72 6.44 10.31 -17.16
N GLU A 73 7.46 10.43 -16.31
CA GLU A 73 8.32 9.32 -15.91
C GLU A 73 7.55 8.30 -15.08
N ILE A 74 6.77 8.77 -14.09
CA ILE A 74 5.90 7.92 -13.27
C ILE A 74 4.93 7.12 -14.14
N ARG A 75 4.17 7.80 -15.02
CA ARG A 75 3.20 7.16 -15.92
C ARG A 75 3.89 6.14 -16.83
N SER A 76 5.06 6.48 -17.37
CA SER A 76 5.86 5.59 -18.22
C SER A 76 6.27 4.29 -17.49
N HIS A 77 6.85 4.40 -16.29
CA HIS A 77 7.26 3.23 -15.51
C HIS A 77 6.06 2.38 -15.08
N ILE A 78 4.99 3.01 -14.61
CA ILE A 78 3.79 2.29 -14.17
C ILE A 78 3.15 1.53 -15.34
N HIS A 79 2.99 2.15 -16.51
CA HIS A 79 2.47 1.47 -17.68
C HIS A 79 3.36 0.30 -18.12
N ARG A 80 4.67 0.52 -18.20
CA ARG A 80 5.64 -0.50 -18.62
C ARG A 80 5.63 -1.73 -17.70
N LEU A 81 5.53 -1.51 -16.39
CA LEU A 81 5.57 -2.58 -15.38
C LEU A 81 4.19 -3.15 -15.02
N SER A 82 3.11 -2.52 -15.50
CA SER A 82 1.73 -2.96 -15.26
C SER A 82 1.39 -4.42 -15.61
N PRO A 83 2.05 -5.11 -16.59
CA PRO A 83 1.77 -6.53 -16.84
C PRO A 83 1.98 -7.44 -15.61
N ALA A 84 2.86 -7.06 -14.67
CA ALA A 84 3.07 -7.84 -13.43
C ALA A 84 1.82 -7.93 -12.54
N LEU A 85 0.83 -7.05 -12.75
CA LEU A 85 -0.44 -7.00 -12.02
C LEU A 85 -1.47 -8.00 -12.56
N GLU A 86 -1.27 -8.56 -13.77
CA GLU A 86 -2.23 -9.48 -14.40
C GLU A 86 -2.31 -10.84 -13.71
N GLU A 87 -1.29 -11.20 -12.93
CA GLU A 87 -1.29 -12.43 -12.10
C GLU A 87 -2.35 -12.40 -11.00
N ILE A 88 -2.83 -11.22 -10.62
CA ILE A 88 -3.82 -11.07 -9.54
C ILE A 88 -5.21 -11.28 -10.10
N THR A 89 -5.79 -12.42 -9.76
CA THR A 89 -7.10 -12.88 -10.26
C THR A 89 -8.20 -12.83 -9.21
N LEU A 90 -7.84 -12.69 -7.93
CA LEU A 90 -8.79 -12.67 -6.81
C LEU A 90 -8.83 -11.28 -6.17
N PRO A 91 -9.96 -10.55 -6.23
CA PRO A 91 -10.13 -9.29 -5.51
C PRO A 91 -10.33 -9.55 -4.02
N GLN A 92 -9.30 -9.29 -3.21
CA GLN A 92 -9.36 -9.41 -1.75
C GLN A 92 -9.53 -8.03 -1.12
N LEU A 93 -10.17 -7.95 0.04
CA LEU A 93 -10.24 -6.70 0.78
C LEU A 93 -8.85 -6.34 1.32
N VAL A 94 -8.43 -5.10 1.09
CA VAL A 94 -7.11 -4.59 1.49
C VAL A 94 -7.28 -3.24 2.16
N LEU A 95 -6.67 -3.09 3.33
CA LEU A 95 -6.45 -1.80 3.95
C LEU A 95 -5.05 -1.32 3.54
N VAL A 96 -4.98 -0.35 2.62
CA VAL A 96 -3.72 0.02 1.96
C VAL A 96 -2.67 0.53 2.94
N ASP A 97 -3.05 1.33 3.94
CA ASP A 97 -2.08 1.83 4.92
C ASP A 97 -2.02 0.99 6.21
N LEU A 98 -2.51 -0.27 6.18
CA LEU A 98 -2.27 -1.22 7.25
C LEU A 98 -0.75 -1.35 7.45
N GLY A 99 -0.29 -1.06 8.66
CA GLY A 99 1.14 -0.95 9.00
C GLY A 99 1.63 0.48 9.23
N CYS A 100 0.81 1.48 8.90
CA CYS A 100 1.08 2.85 9.31
C CYS A 100 0.83 2.98 10.82
N PRO A 101 1.79 3.52 11.61
CA PRO A 101 1.61 3.71 13.05
C PRO A 101 0.37 4.54 13.41
N SER A 102 -0.02 5.47 12.54
CA SER A 102 -1.21 6.30 12.74
C SER A 102 -2.54 5.55 12.59
N GLN A 103 -2.53 4.31 12.08
CA GLN A 103 -3.73 3.49 11.86
C GLN A 103 -3.89 2.34 12.84
N VAL A 104 -2.91 2.11 13.72
CA VAL A 104 -2.91 1.00 14.68
C VAL A 104 -3.08 1.54 16.09
N ILE A 105 -4.11 1.07 16.80
CA ILE A 105 -4.29 1.35 18.22
C ILE A 105 -3.71 0.17 18.99
N LEU A 106 -2.83 0.47 19.93
CA LEU A 106 -2.29 -0.50 20.87
C LEU A 106 -2.95 -0.33 22.23
N ASP A 107 -3.19 -1.44 22.92
CA ASP A 107 -3.53 -1.42 24.33
C ASP A 107 -2.31 -0.94 25.14
N PRO A 108 -2.48 0.01 26.08
CA PRO A 108 -1.37 0.57 26.83
C PRO A 108 -0.74 -0.41 27.85
N GLU A 109 -1.43 -1.47 28.27
CA GLU A 109 -0.94 -2.42 29.27
C GLU A 109 -0.15 -3.57 28.64
N ASP A 110 -0.72 -4.24 27.65
CA ASP A 110 -0.11 -5.42 27.02
C ASP A 110 0.55 -5.14 25.66
N LYS A 111 0.44 -3.90 25.16
CA LYS A 111 0.97 -3.45 23.86
C LYS A 111 0.45 -4.26 22.66
N ALA A 112 -0.65 -4.99 22.81
CA ALA A 112 -1.30 -5.71 21.73
C ALA A 112 -2.17 -4.79 20.88
N ILE A 113 -2.44 -5.18 19.63
CA ILE A 113 -3.33 -4.42 18.75
C ILE A 113 -4.76 -4.52 19.27
N SER A 114 -5.32 -3.39 19.70
CA SER A 114 -6.69 -3.27 20.20
C SER A 114 -7.66 -2.77 19.13
N GLY A 115 -7.16 -2.11 18.08
CA GLY A 115 -8.00 -1.64 16.98
C GLY A 115 -7.23 -1.13 15.77
N LEU A 116 -7.97 -1.04 14.65
CA LEU A 116 -7.52 -0.39 13.42
C LEU A 116 -8.43 0.81 13.13
N VAL A 117 -7.85 1.89 12.63
CA VAL A 117 -8.59 3.11 12.26
C VAL A 117 -8.29 3.52 10.82
N ASP A 118 -9.15 4.39 10.28
CA ASP A 118 -9.05 4.96 8.94
C ASP A 118 -9.05 3.92 7.80
N PHE A 119 -10.25 3.57 7.32
CA PHE A 119 -10.45 2.68 6.16
C PHE A 119 -10.65 3.45 4.85
N SER A 120 -10.25 4.73 4.79
CA SER A 120 -10.52 5.60 3.64
C SER A 120 -9.88 5.08 2.33
N TYR A 121 -8.77 4.35 2.45
CA TYR A 121 -8.06 3.74 1.32
C TYR A 121 -8.32 2.24 1.18
N ALA A 122 -9.45 1.74 1.71
CA ALA A 122 -9.83 0.35 1.50
C ALA A 122 -10.13 0.06 0.02
N VAL A 123 -9.56 -1.03 -0.49
CA VAL A 123 -9.72 -1.48 -1.89
C VAL A 123 -10.02 -2.97 -1.95
N TRP A 124 -10.66 -3.38 -3.05
CA TRP A 124 -10.75 -4.76 -3.49
C TRP A 124 -9.62 -5.00 -4.50
N GLY A 125 -8.56 -5.67 -4.07
CA GLY A 125 -7.27 -5.68 -4.76
C GLY A 125 -6.35 -6.83 -4.36
N ASP A 126 -5.06 -6.63 -4.62
CA ASP A 126 -3.99 -7.50 -4.14
C ASP A 126 -3.70 -7.20 -2.67
N VAL A 127 -3.89 -8.20 -1.79
CA VAL A 127 -3.63 -8.10 -0.33
C VAL A 127 -2.26 -7.51 -0.01
N PHE A 128 -1.31 -7.78 -0.89
CA PHE A 128 0.06 -7.38 -0.75
C PHE A 128 0.34 -5.91 -1.12
N MET A 129 -0.68 -5.16 -1.52
CA MET A 129 -0.63 -3.70 -1.61
C MET A 129 -0.63 -3.03 -0.22
N ALA A 130 -1.03 -3.73 0.84
CA ALA A 130 -0.97 -3.19 2.20
C ALA A 130 0.47 -2.80 2.59
N GLN A 131 0.61 -1.69 3.31
CA GLN A 131 1.91 -1.10 3.67
C GLN A 131 2.79 -2.04 4.50
N ILE A 132 2.24 -2.92 5.34
CA ILE A 132 3.01 -3.92 6.09
C ILE A 132 3.85 -4.86 5.22
N PHE A 133 3.49 -5.04 3.94
CA PHE A 133 4.24 -5.91 3.03
C PHE A 133 5.38 -5.19 2.32
N ASP A 134 5.50 -3.89 2.53
CA ASP A 134 6.58 -3.06 2.06
C ASP A 134 7.81 -3.27 2.95
N GLU A 135 8.86 -3.89 2.40
CA GLU A 135 10.04 -4.29 3.18
C GLU A 135 9.65 -5.15 4.42
N ALA A 136 8.66 -6.04 4.23
CA ALA A 136 8.05 -6.83 5.29
C ALA A 136 9.07 -7.55 6.19
N SER A 137 8.87 -7.44 7.50
CA SER A 137 9.65 -8.19 8.48
C SER A 137 9.34 -9.69 8.43
N ALA A 138 10.24 -10.52 8.95
CA ALA A 138 9.99 -11.96 9.08
C ALA A 138 8.76 -12.25 9.94
N ALA A 139 8.50 -11.43 10.96
CA ALA A 139 7.34 -11.56 11.84
C ALA A 139 6.02 -11.28 11.11
N VAL A 140 5.96 -10.26 10.24
CA VAL A 140 4.78 -10.01 9.37
C VAL A 140 4.49 -11.23 8.49
N LEU A 141 5.51 -11.77 7.84
CA LEU A 141 5.36 -12.92 6.94
C LEU A 141 4.96 -14.19 7.70
N GLU A 142 5.52 -14.42 8.88
CA GLU A 142 5.14 -15.50 9.79
C GLU A 142 3.65 -15.39 10.18
N GLY A 143 3.22 -14.20 10.61
CA GLY A 143 1.85 -13.94 11.01
C GLY A 143 0.84 -14.09 9.86
N TYR A 144 1.23 -13.74 8.64
CA TYR A 144 0.41 -13.92 7.45
C TYR A 144 0.25 -15.39 7.05
N GLY A 145 1.22 -16.25 7.36
CA GLY A 145 1.12 -17.72 7.30
C GLY A 145 1.11 -18.37 5.90
N SER A 146 0.84 -17.61 4.84
CA SER A 146 0.71 -18.12 3.46
C SER A 146 1.63 -17.36 2.50
N TRP A 147 2.94 -17.58 2.60
CA TRP A 147 3.90 -16.99 1.66
C TRP A 147 4.64 -18.08 0.89
N SER A 148 4.39 -18.15 -0.43
CA SER A 148 5.01 -19.12 -1.33
C SER A 148 6.27 -18.59 -2.05
N GLY A 149 6.87 -17.49 -1.56
CA GLY A 149 8.16 -16.97 -2.03
C GLY A 149 8.10 -15.69 -2.86
N VAL A 150 9.28 -15.06 -3.02
CA VAL A 150 9.52 -13.89 -3.90
C VAL A 150 9.53 -14.36 -5.36
N SER A 151 8.52 -13.99 -6.15
CA SER A 151 8.61 -14.09 -7.62
C SER A 151 9.19 -12.80 -8.23
N ARG A 152 9.61 -12.83 -9.50
CA ARG A 152 10.03 -11.60 -10.19
C ARG A 152 8.86 -10.59 -10.29
N SER A 153 7.67 -11.09 -10.60
CA SER A 153 6.44 -10.30 -10.65
C SER A 153 6.08 -9.70 -9.31
N TRP A 154 6.29 -10.43 -8.21
CA TRP A 154 6.12 -9.94 -6.84
C TRP A 154 6.94 -8.68 -6.58
N THR A 155 8.25 -8.73 -6.86
CA THR A 155 9.14 -7.58 -6.65
C THR A 155 8.70 -6.38 -7.48
N THR A 156 8.28 -6.60 -8.74
CA THR A 156 7.73 -5.54 -9.59
C THR A 156 6.44 -4.95 -9.01
N ARG A 157 5.52 -5.78 -8.52
CA ARG A 157 4.28 -5.32 -7.87
C ARG A 157 4.56 -4.50 -6.62
N GLN A 158 5.49 -4.93 -5.78
CA GLN A 158 5.88 -4.17 -4.58
C GLN A 158 6.43 -2.78 -4.92
N LEU A 159 7.25 -2.65 -5.97
CA LEU A 159 7.73 -1.35 -6.44
C LEU A 159 6.58 -0.47 -6.96
N LEU A 160 5.63 -1.03 -7.69
CA LEU A 160 4.43 -0.32 -8.14
C LEU A 160 3.61 0.20 -6.95
N TYR A 161 3.35 -0.66 -5.95
CA TYR A 161 2.57 -0.31 -4.78
C TYR A 161 3.27 0.73 -3.91
N ALA A 162 4.57 0.59 -3.69
CA ALA A 162 5.37 1.57 -2.96
C ALA A 162 5.37 2.93 -3.69
N CYS A 163 5.47 2.93 -5.02
CA CYS A 163 5.40 4.15 -5.84
C CYS A 163 4.04 4.85 -5.65
N HIS A 164 2.93 4.10 -5.77
CA HIS A 164 1.59 4.63 -5.53
C HIS A 164 1.44 5.23 -4.12
N ARG A 165 1.86 4.51 -3.07
CA ARG A 165 1.79 5.01 -1.68
C ARG A 165 2.64 6.26 -1.47
N SER A 166 3.82 6.34 -2.09
CA SER A 166 4.66 7.55 -2.06
C SER A 166 3.97 8.75 -2.72
N ILE A 167 3.35 8.57 -3.89
CA ILE A 167 2.58 9.62 -4.56
C ILE A 167 1.40 10.04 -3.67
N GLN A 168 0.61 9.09 -3.17
CA GLN A 168 -0.52 9.35 -2.29
C GLN A 168 -0.10 10.14 -1.04
N THR A 169 1.02 9.78 -0.41
CA THR A 169 1.56 10.48 0.76
C THR A 169 1.93 11.93 0.44
N ILE A 170 2.58 12.17 -0.70
CA ILE A 170 2.96 13.52 -1.15
C ILE A 170 1.70 14.35 -1.45
N THR A 171 0.75 13.79 -2.21
CA THR A 171 -0.50 14.47 -2.60
C THR A 171 -1.36 14.83 -1.38
N MET A 172 -1.57 13.90 -0.45
CA MET A 172 -2.45 14.11 0.71
C MET A 172 -1.93 15.18 1.68
N ARG A 173 -0.62 15.40 1.74
CA ARG A 173 -0.02 16.38 2.65
C ARG A 173 -0.28 17.82 2.23
N TYR A 174 -0.45 18.06 0.92
CA TYR A 174 -0.92 19.35 0.43
C TYR A 174 -2.25 19.75 1.07
N PHE A 175 -3.18 18.80 1.20
CA PHE A 175 -4.50 19.04 1.79
C PHE A 175 -4.51 19.09 3.33
N ARG A 176 -3.52 18.51 4.02
CA ARG A 176 -3.55 18.30 5.49
C ARG A 176 -2.58 19.14 6.34
N ARG A 177 -1.75 20.05 5.75
CA ARG A 177 -0.83 20.97 6.47
C ARG A 177 -0.18 20.34 7.74
N LYS A 178 0.61 19.28 7.58
CA LYS A 178 1.40 18.68 8.68
C LYS A 178 2.81 18.28 8.21
N ASP A 179 3.80 18.63 9.06
CA ASP A 179 5.23 18.23 9.13
C ASP A 179 6.00 18.02 7.81
N GLU A 180 6.88 18.96 7.45
CA GLU A 180 7.72 18.92 6.24
C GLU A 180 8.65 17.69 6.16
N SER A 181 9.04 17.11 7.31
CA SER A 181 10.01 16.00 7.36
C SER A 181 9.54 14.79 6.56
N SER A 182 8.28 14.38 6.77
CA SER A 182 7.76 13.18 6.14
C SER A 182 7.38 13.36 4.65
N GLU A 183 7.12 14.58 4.18
CA GLU A 183 6.98 14.81 2.73
C GLU A 183 8.33 14.61 2.04
N ASN A 184 9.39 15.18 2.61
CA ASN A 184 10.75 15.03 2.08
C ASN A 184 11.17 13.56 2.03
N ASP A 185 10.83 12.77 3.04
CA ASP A 185 11.10 11.32 3.05
C ASP A 185 10.31 10.59 1.96
N ALA A 186 9.02 10.92 1.79
CA ALA A 186 8.20 10.33 0.72
C ALA A 186 8.75 10.67 -0.68
N ARG A 187 9.25 11.89 -0.89
CA ARG A 187 9.91 12.33 -2.14
C ARG A 187 11.23 11.59 -2.38
N ARG A 188 12.10 11.50 -1.38
CA ARG A 188 13.35 10.71 -1.46
C ARG A 188 13.06 9.27 -1.84
N ARG A 189 12.03 8.69 -1.20
CA ARG A 189 11.57 7.34 -1.47
C ARG A 189 11.06 7.18 -2.89
N LEU A 190 10.23 8.10 -3.37
CA LEU A 190 9.74 8.10 -4.76
C LEU A 190 10.91 8.10 -5.76
N THR A 191 11.89 8.99 -5.58
CA THR A 191 13.07 9.05 -6.44
C THR A 191 13.84 7.71 -6.45
N ALA A 192 14.05 7.11 -5.29
CA ALA A 192 14.73 5.81 -5.19
C ALA A 192 13.94 4.68 -5.87
N LEU A 193 12.61 4.69 -5.75
CA LEU A 193 11.73 3.71 -6.40
C LEU A 193 11.77 3.86 -7.92
N LEU A 194 11.71 5.08 -8.46
CA LEU A 194 11.80 5.33 -9.90
C LEU A 194 13.13 4.83 -10.48
N ALA A 195 14.25 5.07 -9.77
CA ALA A 195 15.55 4.53 -10.16
C ALA A 195 15.54 2.99 -10.20
N LYS A 196 15.02 2.32 -9.16
CA LYS A 196 14.88 0.86 -9.14
C LYS A 196 13.97 0.35 -10.27
N MET A 197 12.88 1.06 -10.58
CA MET A 197 11.97 0.70 -11.67
C MET A 197 12.64 0.84 -13.03
N ALA A 198 13.54 1.82 -13.22
CA ALA A 198 14.32 2.00 -14.44
C ALA A 198 15.26 0.81 -14.72
N ASP A 199 15.81 0.18 -13.67
CA ASP A 199 16.71 -0.96 -13.80
C ASP A 199 16.01 -2.28 -14.16
N ILE A 200 14.68 -2.36 -14.01
CA ILE A 200 13.90 -3.53 -14.42
C ILE A 200 13.74 -3.51 -15.93
N LYS A 201 14.30 -4.54 -16.59
CA LYS A 201 14.15 -4.79 -18.04
C LYS A 201 12.78 -5.35 -18.38
#